data_AF-A0A1H7NUR9-F1
#
_entry.id   AF-A0A1H7NUR9-F1
#
_cell.length_a   1.000
_cell.length_b   1.000
_cell.length_c   1.000
_cell.angle_alpha   90.00
_cell.angle_beta   90.00
_cell.angle_gamma   90.00
#
_symmetry.space_group_name_H-M   'P 1'
#
loop_
_entity.id
_entity.type
_entity.pdbx_description
1 polymer ?
#
loop_
_entity_poly.entity_id
_entity_poly.type
_entity_poly.pdbx_seq_one_letter_code
_entity_poly.pdbx_strand_id
1 'polypeptide(L)'
;MHVLTEVASASGVPDLVAVRFDERMTSERLAAGLGPIGDLTQVRALVAAADGGRTVAQLAAAAQVTRAYLRGSVLPALVDAGWLEPTTGRGSSAVVTPRHLLRPVAADLVTIEAKKAAWQRAVNQAMRHAPSTDACYVALDAIRAAPAIAQRAAIRRLGVGLLTVDPVTCRVTVIARPRRRPHDPAMRTLLAERSWQLVLSGQTTGPTFPVFGRDLTAV
;
A
#
# COMPACT_ATOMS: atom_id res chain seq x y z
N MET A 1 9.01 14.41 -0.54
CA MET A 1 8.66 13.15 -1.25
C MET A 1 9.67 12.11 -0.83
N HIS A 2 9.21 10.91 -0.48
CA HIS A 2 10.07 9.81 -0.07
C HIS A 2 10.10 8.74 -1.17
N VAL A 3 11.25 8.10 -1.33
CA VAL A 3 11.43 6.93 -2.18
C VAL A 3 11.89 5.80 -1.28
N LEU A 4 11.14 4.71 -1.30
CA LEU A 4 11.33 3.54 -0.45
C LEU A 4 11.50 2.30 -1.34
N THR A 5 12.19 1.30 -0.85
CA THR A 5 12.42 0.01 -1.52
C THR A 5 11.66 -1.09 -0.79
N GLU A 6 11.14 -2.05 -1.55
CA GLU A 6 10.61 -3.30 -1.01
C GLU A 6 9.50 -3.14 0.05
N VAL A 7 8.63 -2.13 -0.08
CA VAL A 7 7.53 -1.89 0.85
C VAL A 7 6.38 -2.85 0.57
N ALA A 8 6.14 -3.81 1.45
CA ALA A 8 5.08 -4.81 1.25
C ALA A 8 3.69 -4.18 1.03
N SER A 9 3.06 -4.51 -0.10
CA SER A 9 1.65 -4.20 -0.37
C SER A 9 0.74 -5.35 0.08
N ALA A 10 -0.56 -5.25 -0.19
CA ALA A 10 -1.50 -6.35 0.02
C ALA A 10 -1.35 -7.50 -0.99
N SER A 11 -0.55 -7.33 -2.04
CA SER A 11 -0.50 -8.22 -3.22
C SER A 11 0.92 -8.53 -3.71
N GLY A 12 1.93 -8.24 -2.89
CA GLY A 12 3.33 -8.51 -3.18
C GLY A 12 4.24 -7.40 -2.62
N VAL A 13 5.45 -7.32 -3.15
CA VAL A 13 6.46 -6.33 -2.75
C VAL A 13 6.98 -5.64 -4.02
N PRO A 14 6.60 -4.38 -4.30
CA PRO A 14 7.18 -3.62 -5.40
C PRO A 14 8.65 -3.29 -5.14
N ASP A 15 9.45 -3.23 -6.21
CA ASP A 15 10.88 -2.88 -6.12
C ASP A 15 11.06 -1.47 -5.52
N LEU A 16 10.24 -0.48 -5.96
CA LEU A 16 10.23 0.88 -5.42
C LEU A 16 8.81 1.39 -5.13
N VAL A 17 8.71 2.23 -4.10
CA VAL A 17 7.52 3.02 -3.76
C VAL A 17 7.93 4.48 -3.60
N ALA A 18 7.35 5.35 -4.42
CA ALA A 18 7.44 6.80 -4.24
C ALA A 18 6.16 7.28 -3.55
N VAL A 19 6.31 7.98 -2.43
CA VAL A 19 5.18 8.48 -1.64
C VAL A 19 5.36 9.96 -1.32
N ARG A 20 4.28 10.72 -1.50
CA ARG A 20 4.16 12.07 -0.96
C ARG A 20 3.11 12.04 0.14
N PHE A 21 3.54 12.23 1.38
CA PHE A 21 2.62 12.30 2.51
C PHE A 21 1.84 13.62 2.50
N ASP A 22 0.63 13.56 3.04
CA ASP A 22 -0.12 14.72 3.48
C ASP A 22 0.45 15.13 4.85
N GLU A 23 1.25 16.19 4.86
CA GLU A 23 1.94 16.70 6.06
C GLU A 23 0.95 17.08 7.16
N ARG A 24 -0.23 17.58 6.79
CA ARG A 24 -1.27 17.92 7.75
C ARG A 24 -1.84 16.65 8.38
N MET A 25 -2.22 15.65 7.59
CA MET A 25 -2.78 14.40 8.13
C MET A 25 -1.78 13.63 9.00
N THR A 26 -0.52 13.58 8.59
CA THR A 26 0.54 12.93 9.38
C THR A 26 0.81 13.67 10.68
N SER A 27 0.86 15.01 10.66
CA SER A 27 1.04 15.83 11.87
C SER A 27 -0.16 15.72 12.83
N GLU A 28 -1.39 15.77 12.32
CA GLU A 28 -2.62 15.59 13.11
C GLU A 28 -2.63 14.22 13.81
N ARG A 29 -2.22 13.15 13.12
CA ARG A 29 -2.13 11.80 13.71
C ARG A 29 -1.05 11.71 14.79
N LEU A 30 0.14 12.27 14.54
CA LEU A 30 1.21 12.29 15.54
C LEU A 30 0.80 13.07 16.79
N ALA A 31 0.13 14.23 16.62
CA ALA A 31 -0.37 15.02 17.73
C ALA A 31 -1.46 14.29 18.55
N ALA A 32 -2.25 13.43 17.89
CA ALA A 32 -3.22 12.56 18.54
C ALA A 32 -2.61 11.26 19.12
N GLY A 33 -1.30 11.05 19.00
CA GLY A 33 -0.62 9.82 19.44
C GLY A 33 -0.92 8.58 18.59
N LEU A 34 -1.44 8.76 17.36
CA LEU A 34 -1.86 7.69 16.47
C LEU A 34 -0.72 7.24 15.56
N GLY A 35 -0.22 6.03 15.79
CA GLY A 35 0.80 5.39 14.95
C GLY A 35 0.28 4.83 13.61
N PRO A 36 1.19 4.36 12.74
CA PRO A 36 0.85 3.65 11.50
C PRO A 36 0.13 2.33 11.73
N ILE A 37 -0.66 1.88 10.75
CA ILE A 37 -1.41 0.61 10.78
C ILE A 37 -0.90 -0.35 9.70
N GLY A 38 -0.08 -1.32 10.10
CA GLY A 38 0.60 -2.25 9.19
C GLY A 38 -0.20 -3.48 8.74
N ASP A 39 -1.41 -3.69 9.29
CA ASP A 39 -2.27 -4.85 9.04
C ASP A 39 -3.48 -4.52 8.15
N LEU A 40 -3.73 -5.35 7.13
CA LEU A 40 -4.82 -5.10 6.17
C LEU A 40 -6.20 -5.24 6.81
N THR A 41 -6.38 -6.17 7.74
CA THR A 41 -7.67 -6.40 8.39
C THR A 41 -8.02 -5.22 9.30
N GLN A 42 -7.03 -4.69 10.04
CA GLN A 42 -7.18 -3.46 10.83
C GLN A 42 -7.57 -2.27 9.94
N VAL A 43 -6.87 -2.04 8.83
CA VAL A 43 -7.20 -0.97 7.88
C VAL A 43 -8.62 -1.13 7.34
N ARG A 44 -9.01 -2.33 6.91
CA ARG A 44 -10.38 -2.59 6.41
C ARG A 44 -11.45 -2.35 7.48
N ALA A 45 -11.20 -2.75 8.72
CA ALA A 45 -12.12 -2.50 9.82
C ALA A 45 -12.33 -0.99 10.05
N LEU A 46 -11.26 -0.19 10.01
CA LEU A 46 -11.36 1.26 10.17
C LEU A 46 -11.99 1.97 8.97
N VAL A 47 -11.65 1.56 7.74
CA VAL A 47 -12.31 2.07 6.53
C VAL A 47 -13.81 1.77 6.59
N ALA A 48 -14.20 0.58 7.03
CA ALA A 48 -15.60 0.21 7.19
C ALA A 48 -16.29 1.02 8.31
N ALA A 49 -15.58 1.35 9.39
CA ALA A 49 -16.12 2.16 10.49
C ALA A 49 -16.16 3.67 10.18
N ALA A 50 -15.68 4.12 9.02
CA ALA A 50 -15.55 5.55 8.71
C ALA A 50 -16.87 6.33 8.73
N ASP A 51 -17.99 5.67 8.45
CA ASP A 51 -19.33 6.29 8.43
C ASP A 51 -20.02 6.29 9.82
N GLY A 52 -19.31 5.87 10.87
CA GLY A 52 -19.82 5.86 12.25
C GLY A 52 -19.91 4.46 12.86
N GLY A 53 -20.70 4.35 13.94
CA GLY A 53 -20.82 3.14 14.73
C GLY A 53 -21.34 1.95 13.91
N ARG A 54 -20.63 0.82 13.93
CA ARG A 54 -21.04 -0.42 13.28
C ARG A 54 -21.02 -1.60 14.24
N THR A 55 -21.88 -2.58 14.00
CA THR A 55 -21.84 -3.82 14.77
C THR A 55 -20.60 -4.65 14.42
N VAL A 56 -20.14 -5.46 15.37
CA VAL A 56 -19.07 -6.45 15.14
C VAL A 56 -19.38 -7.35 13.93
N ALA A 57 -20.63 -7.76 13.74
CA ALA A 57 -21.01 -8.60 12.60
C ALA A 57 -20.81 -7.89 11.25
N GLN A 58 -21.20 -6.61 11.16
CA GLN A 58 -21.02 -5.81 9.96
C GLN A 58 -19.55 -5.55 9.66
N LEU A 59 -18.75 -5.22 10.69
CA LEU A 59 -17.32 -4.99 10.52
C LEU A 59 -16.57 -6.26 10.13
N ALA A 60 -16.94 -7.42 10.68
CA ALA A 60 -16.30 -8.68 10.34
C ALA A 60 -16.53 -9.04 8.87
N ALA A 61 -17.76 -8.84 8.37
CA ALA A 61 -18.08 -9.03 6.96
C ALA A 61 -17.30 -8.06 6.06
N ALA A 62 -17.23 -6.78 6.41
CA ALA A 62 -16.51 -5.77 5.64
C ALA A 62 -14.99 -6.00 5.64
N ALA A 63 -14.42 -6.41 6.77
CA ALA A 63 -13.00 -6.74 6.91
C ALA A 63 -12.63 -8.13 6.34
N GLN A 64 -13.63 -8.91 5.93
CA GLN A 64 -13.48 -10.26 5.37
C GLN A 64 -12.82 -11.25 6.36
N VAL A 65 -13.22 -11.20 7.63
CA VAL A 65 -12.70 -12.10 8.68
C VAL A 65 -13.83 -12.66 9.55
N THR A 66 -13.51 -13.68 10.34
CA THR A 66 -14.47 -14.23 11.30
C THR A 66 -14.72 -13.23 12.44
N ARG A 67 -15.93 -13.27 13.02
CA ARG A 67 -16.28 -12.44 14.19
C ARG A 67 -15.37 -12.73 15.39
N ALA A 68 -14.99 -14.00 15.55
CA ALA A 68 -14.10 -14.44 16.63
C ALA A 68 -12.72 -13.78 16.50
N TYR A 69 -12.11 -13.81 15.31
CA TYR A 69 -10.82 -13.17 15.06
C TYR A 69 -10.90 -11.64 15.19
N LEU A 70 -11.95 -11.03 14.64
CA LEU A 70 -12.16 -9.59 14.76
C LEU A 70 -12.21 -9.15 16.24
N ARG A 71 -12.99 -9.85 17.07
CA ARG A 71 -13.13 -9.53 18.50
C ARG A 71 -11.89 -9.86 19.33
N GLY A 72 -11.24 -10.99 19.04
CA GLY A 72 -10.15 -11.51 19.86
C GLY A 72 -8.81 -10.84 19.58
N SER A 73 -8.62 -10.28 18.38
CA SER A 73 -7.31 -9.78 17.95
C SER A 73 -7.37 -8.38 17.35
N VAL A 74 -8.28 -8.15 16.40
CA VAL A 74 -8.28 -6.89 15.61
C VAL A 74 -8.79 -5.70 16.42
N LEU A 75 -9.97 -5.83 17.05
CA LEU A 75 -10.59 -4.74 17.81
C LEU A 75 -9.77 -4.34 19.05
N PRO A 76 -9.28 -5.27 19.90
CA PRO A 76 -8.43 -4.91 21.02
C PRO A 76 -7.20 -4.13 20.59
N ALA A 77 -6.49 -4.59 19.55
CA ALA A 77 -5.31 -3.90 19.04
C ALA A 77 -5.63 -2.48 18.53
N LEU A 78 -6.79 -2.28 17.90
CA LEU A 78 -7.23 -0.95 17.44
C LEU A 78 -7.68 -0.04 18.58
N VAL A 79 -8.25 -0.58 19.66
CA VAL A 79 -8.57 0.17 20.88
C VAL A 79 -7.29 0.59 21.60
N ASP A 80 -6.34 -0.34 21.76
CA ASP A 80 -5.04 -0.08 22.39
C ASP A 80 -4.22 0.95 21.60
N ALA A 81 -4.31 0.91 20.27
CA ALA A 81 -3.70 1.91 19.38
C ALA A 81 -4.47 3.24 19.31
N GLY A 82 -5.58 3.39 20.04
CA GLY A 82 -6.34 4.64 20.16
C GLY A 82 -7.31 4.93 19.02
N TRP A 83 -7.50 4.04 18.05
CA TRP A 83 -8.36 4.29 16.89
C TRP A 83 -9.85 4.11 17.17
N LEU A 84 -10.18 3.21 18.09
CA LEU A 84 -11.55 2.82 18.42
C LEU A 84 -11.84 3.05 19.91
N GLU A 85 -13.09 3.32 20.22
CA GLU A 85 -13.59 3.19 21.58
C GLU A 85 -13.77 1.72 21.98
N PRO A 86 -13.71 1.39 23.29
CA PRO A 86 -14.10 0.08 23.78
C PRO A 86 -15.49 -0.32 23.25
N THR A 87 -15.61 -1.56 22.78
CA THR A 87 -16.87 -2.03 22.20
C THR A 87 -17.99 -2.02 23.24
N THR A 88 -19.16 -1.50 22.87
CA THR A 88 -20.34 -1.45 23.75
C THR A 88 -21.35 -2.55 23.39
N GLY A 89 -22.06 -3.11 24.37
CA GLY A 89 -23.02 -4.20 24.15
C GLY A 89 -22.41 -5.60 24.17
N ARG A 90 -23.16 -6.60 23.67
CA ARG A 90 -22.78 -8.03 23.76
C ARG A 90 -22.89 -8.76 22.42
N GLY A 91 -22.04 -9.78 22.25
CA GLY A 91 -22.11 -10.70 21.11
C GLY A 91 -22.00 -10.00 19.76
N SER A 92 -22.78 -10.49 18.78
CA SER A 92 -22.70 -9.99 17.39
C SER A 92 -23.28 -8.58 17.21
N SER A 93 -24.14 -8.15 18.13
CA SER A 93 -24.78 -6.82 18.13
C SER A 93 -23.96 -5.76 18.87
N ALA A 94 -22.79 -6.14 19.41
CA ALA A 94 -21.90 -5.20 20.06
C ALA A 94 -21.45 -4.13 19.05
N VAL A 95 -21.50 -2.86 19.45
CA VAL A 95 -21.24 -1.69 18.61
C VAL A 95 -19.81 -1.24 18.81
N VAL A 96 -19.12 -1.03 17.68
CA VAL A 96 -17.78 -0.48 17.59
C VAL A 96 -17.90 0.95 17.07
N THR A 97 -17.33 1.89 17.82
CA THR A 97 -17.36 3.31 17.49
C THR A 97 -15.95 3.80 17.21
N PRO A 98 -15.68 4.46 16.06
CA PRO A 98 -14.38 5.07 15.83
C PRO A 98 -14.16 6.25 16.79
N ARG A 99 -13.01 6.27 17.46
CA ARG A 99 -12.54 7.46 18.17
C ARG A 99 -11.95 8.47 17.17
N HIS A 100 -11.22 7.95 16.18
CA HIS A 100 -10.67 8.73 15.08
C HIS A 100 -11.01 8.08 13.75
N LEU A 101 -11.32 8.92 12.75
CA LEU A 101 -11.56 8.45 11.39
C LEU A 101 -10.22 8.20 10.70
N LEU A 102 -10.07 7.03 10.09
CA LEU A 102 -8.88 6.73 9.28
C LEU A 102 -8.91 7.54 7.99
N ARG A 103 -8.05 8.57 7.94
CA ARG A 103 -7.81 9.36 6.73
C ARG A 103 -6.48 8.94 6.09
N PRO A 104 -6.42 8.82 4.75
CA PRO A 104 -5.18 8.45 4.08
C PRO A 104 -4.05 9.45 4.39
N VAL A 105 -2.90 8.93 4.80
CA VAL A 105 -1.69 9.76 5.05
C VAL A 105 -0.90 10.07 3.78
N ALA A 106 -1.14 9.36 2.68
CA ALA A 106 -0.50 9.61 1.39
C ALA A 106 -1.39 10.45 0.48
N ALA A 107 -0.86 11.60 0.06
CA ALA A 107 -1.44 12.45 -0.97
C ALA A 107 -1.20 11.87 -2.37
N ASP A 108 -0.01 11.32 -2.62
CA ASP A 108 0.31 10.54 -3.83
C ASP A 108 1.09 9.28 -3.46
N LEU A 109 0.80 8.19 -4.17
CA LEU A 109 1.47 6.90 -4.01
C LEU A 109 1.73 6.29 -5.39
N VAL A 110 2.98 5.95 -5.66
CA VAL A 110 3.43 5.37 -6.94
C VAL A 110 4.29 4.15 -6.67
N THR A 111 4.04 3.06 -7.40
CA THR A 111 4.90 1.86 -7.36
C THR A 111 5.67 1.72 -8.68
N ILE A 112 6.89 1.19 -8.60
CA ILE A 112 7.74 0.95 -9.76
C ILE A 112 8.34 -0.45 -9.67
N GLU A 113 8.20 -1.22 -10.75
CA GLU A 113 8.88 -2.50 -10.97
C GLU A 113 10.06 -2.29 -11.92
N ALA A 114 11.27 -2.62 -11.49
CA ALA A 114 12.48 -2.47 -12.29
C ALA A 114 12.92 -3.83 -12.86
N LYS A 115 13.13 -3.91 -14.18
CA LYS A 115 13.68 -5.13 -14.83
C LYS A 115 14.64 -4.79 -15.96
N LYS A 116 15.68 -5.63 -16.11
CA LYS A 116 16.64 -5.50 -17.23
C LYS A 116 16.05 -5.93 -18.59
N ALA A 117 15.14 -6.91 -18.64
CA ALA A 117 14.64 -7.44 -19.92
C ALA A 117 13.23 -8.05 -19.88
N ALA A 118 12.84 -8.69 -18.77
CA ALA A 118 11.61 -9.47 -18.67
C ALA A 118 10.34 -8.59 -18.47
N TRP A 119 10.06 -7.72 -19.44
CA TRP A 119 9.04 -6.67 -19.33
C TRP A 119 7.62 -7.22 -19.13
N GLN A 120 7.26 -8.36 -19.73
CA GLN A 120 5.94 -8.97 -19.54
C GLN A 120 5.70 -9.37 -18.08
N ARG A 121 6.71 -9.97 -17.43
CA ARG A 121 6.66 -10.29 -16.01
C ARG A 121 6.55 -9.02 -15.17
N ALA A 122 7.34 -7.99 -15.50
CA ALA A 122 7.27 -6.70 -14.82
C ALA A 122 5.88 -6.06 -14.90
N VAL A 123 5.24 -6.10 -16.07
CA VAL A 123 3.88 -5.57 -16.27
C VAL A 123 2.88 -6.35 -15.41
N ASN A 124 2.96 -7.68 -15.40
CA ASN A 124 2.09 -8.50 -14.56
C ASN A 124 2.31 -8.20 -13.06
N GLN A 125 3.55 -7.99 -12.62
CA GLN A 125 3.87 -7.59 -11.25
C GLN A 125 3.26 -6.22 -10.93
N ALA A 126 3.51 -5.21 -11.76
CA ALA A 126 2.98 -3.87 -11.59
C ALA A 126 1.43 -3.84 -11.54
N MET A 127 0.76 -4.66 -12.36
CA MET A 127 -0.69 -4.80 -12.35
C MET A 127 -1.23 -5.31 -11.01
N ARG A 128 -0.50 -6.19 -10.30
CA ARG A 128 -0.92 -6.67 -8.98
C ARG A 128 -0.89 -5.55 -7.94
N HIS A 129 -0.04 -4.55 -8.11
CA HIS A 129 0.07 -3.40 -7.22
C HIS A 129 -0.93 -2.28 -7.55
N ALA A 130 -1.57 -2.31 -8.73
CA ALA A 130 -2.50 -1.27 -9.17
C ALA A 130 -3.62 -0.95 -8.16
N PRO A 131 -4.23 -1.92 -7.44
CA PRO A 131 -5.23 -1.60 -6.42
C PRO A 131 -4.67 -0.85 -5.20
N SER A 132 -3.36 -0.84 -4.98
CA SER A 132 -2.71 -0.24 -3.82
C SER A 132 -2.07 1.13 -4.10
N THR A 133 -2.21 1.70 -5.30
CA THR A 133 -1.40 2.84 -5.75
C THR A 133 -2.18 3.79 -6.65
N ASP A 134 -1.76 5.05 -6.73
CA ASP A 134 -2.34 6.05 -7.66
C ASP A 134 -1.79 5.88 -9.08
N ALA A 135 -0.56 5.36 -9.18
CA ALA A 135 0.08 4.99 -10.43
C ALA A 135 1.05 3.80 -10.23
N CYS A 136 1.17 2.95 -11.24
CA CYS A 136 2.20 1.93 -11.29
C CYS A 136 3.01 2.06 -12.57
N TYR A 137 4.32 1.85 -12.47
CA TYR A 137 5.24 1.92 -13.60
C TYR A 137 6.09 0.66 -13.68
N VAL A 138 6.50 0.34 -14.90
CA VAL A 138 7.63 -0.55 -15.16
C VAL A 138 8.80 0.30 -15.64
N ALA A 139 9.95 0.17 -14.99
CA ALA A 139 11.22 0.76 -15.41
C ALA A 139 12.09 -0.31 -16.07
N LEU A 140 12.49 -0.07 -17.32
CA LEU A 140 13.35 -0.97 -18.08
C LEU A 140 14.69 -0.33 -18.41
N ASP A 141 15.73 -1.16 -18.52
CA ASP A 141 16.98 -0.77 -19.16
C ASP A 141 16.69 -0.29 -20.60
N ALA A 142 17.09 0.94 -20.91
CA ALA A 142 16.85 1.57 -22.21
C ALA A 142 17.39 0.74 -23.39
N ILE A 143 18.51 0.03 -23.19
CA ILE A 143 19.15 -0.82 -24.22
C ILE A 143 18.24 -1.99 -24.61
N ARG A 144 17.41 -2.47 -23.67
CA ARG A 144 16.60 -3.69 -23.82
C ARG A 144 15.10 -3.41 -23.89
N ALA A 145 14.69 -2.15 -23.85
CA ALA A 145 13.29 -1.75 -23.75
C ALA A 145 12.52 -1.78 -25.08
N ALA A 146 13.20 -1.93 -26.23
CA ALA A 146 12.58 -1.81 -27.55
C ALA A 146 11.29 -2.66 -27.74
N PRO A 147 11.25 -3.95 -27.34
CA PRO A 147 10.02 -4.75 -27.43
C PRO A 147 8.86 -4.20 -26.60
N ALA A 148 9.13 -3.66 -25.40
CA ALA A 148 8.11 -3.05 -24.55
C ALA A 148 7.63 -1.70 -25.09
N ILE A 149 8.54 -0.90 -25.66
CA ILE A 149 8.21 0.39 -26.31
C ILE A 149 7.27 0.17 -27.50
N ALA A 150 7.49 -0.89 -28.29
CA ALA A 150 6.58 -1.28 -29.37
C ALA A 150 5.17 -1.61 -28.83
N GLN A 151 5.08 -2.15 -27.61
CA GLN A 151 3.83 -2.53 -26.94
C GLN A 151 3.28 -1.46 -25.97
N ARG A 152 3.85 -0.24 -25.96
CA ARG A 152 3.51 0.82 -24.98
C ARG A 152 2.02 1.13 -24.87
N ALA A 153 1.28 1.08 -25.98
CA ALA A 153 -0.16 1.32 -25.99
C ALA A 153 -0.94 0.19 -25.28
N ALA A 154 -0.54 -1.06 -25.49
CA ALA A 154 -1.13 -2.21 -24.80
C ALA A 154 -0.82 -2.17 -23.30
N ILE A 155 0.43 -1.89 -22.92
CA ILE A 155 0.85 -1.73 -21.51
C ILE A 155 0.04 -0.61 -20.83
N ARG A 156 -0.14 0.54 -21.50
CA ARG A 156 -0.95 1.64 -20.98
C ARG A 156 -2.43 1.27 -20.79
N ARG A 157 -3.02 0.46 -21.68
CA ARG A 157 -4.40 -0.06 -21.51
C ARG A 157 -4.53 -0.95 -20.26
N LEU A 158 -3.45 -1.65 -19.91
CA LEU A 158 -3.33 -2.39 -18.66
C LEU A 158 -3.18 -1.48 -17.42
N GLY A 159 -3.18 -0.16 -17.59
CA GLY A 159 -3.06 0.80 -16.48
C GLY A 159 -1.64 0.99 -15.97
N VAL A 160 -0.64 0.42 -16.66
CA VAL A 160 0.77 0.45 -16.28
C VAL A 160 1.50 1.50 -17.11
N GLY A 161 2.34 2.30 -16.47
CA GLY A 161 3.26 3.22 -17.12
C GLY A 161 4.55 2.53 -17.55
N LEU A 162 5.22 3.07 -18.56
CA LEU A 162 6.50 2.56 -19.03
C LEU A 162 7.57 3.65 -18.95
N LEU A 163 8.63 3.35 -18.23
CA LEU A 163 9.83 4.16 -18.12
C LEU A 163 11.00 3.39 -18.73
N THR A 164 11.94 4.11 -19.34
CA THR A 164 13.27 3.60 -19.62
C THR A 164 14.31 4.31 -18.79
N VAL A 165 15.35 3.59 -18.40
CA VAL A 165 16.50 4.11 -17.66
C VAL A 165 17.74 3.81 -18.48
N ASP A 166 18.45 4.85 -18.87
CA ASP A 166 19.78 4.72 -19.48
C ASP A 166 20.78 4.31 -18.39
N PRO A 167 21.45 3.15 -18.49
CA PRO A 167 22.33 2.66 -17.44
C PRO A 167 23.66 3.42 -17.33
N VAL A 168 24.04 4.22 -18.34
CA VAL A 168 25.28 5.00 -18.35
C VAL A 168 25.03 6.41 -17.79
N THR A 169 23.96 7.05 -18.26
CA THR A 169 23.66 8.45 -17.88
C THR A 169 22.68 8.55 -16.72
N CYS A 170 22.12 7.42 -16.26
CA CYS A 170 21.02 7.34 -15.28
C CYS A 170 19.77 8.14 -15.70
N ARG A 171 19.66 8.52 -16.99
CA ARG A 171 18.55 9.32 -17.49
C ARG A 171 17.28 8.49 -17.58
N VAL A 172 16.23 8.96 -16.92
CA VAL A 172 14.90 8.36 -16.99
C VAL A 172 14.08 9.02 -18.10
N THR A 173 13.47 8.22 -18.97
CA THR A 173 12.54 8.70 -20.00
C THR A 173 11.16 8.08 -19.80
N VAL A 174 10.12 8.91 -19.79
CA VAL A 174 8.73 8.44 -19.70
C VAL A 174 8.23 8.09 -21.10
N ILE A 175 8.14 6.80 -21.42
CA ILE A 175 7.64 6.33 -22.71
C ILE A 175 6.11 6.36 -22.74
N ALA A 176 5.47 5.98 -21.64
CA ALA A 176 4.02 6.03 -21.49
C ALA A 176 3.64 6.30 -20.04
N ARG A 177 2.68 7.21 -19.83
CA ARG A 177 2.05 7.42 -18.53
C ARG A 177 0.93 6.39 -18.31
N PRO A 178 0.75 5.87 -17.08
CA PRO A 178 -0.32 4.94 -16.77
C PRO A 178 -1.68 5.60 -16.98
N ARG A 179 -2.68 4.80 -17.35
CA ARG A 179 -4.08 5.24 -17.27
C ARG A 179 -4.54 5.12 -15.82
N ARG A 180 -5.13 6.17 -15.26
CA ARG A 180 -5.75 6.12 -13.93
C ARG A 180 -6.73 4.95 -13.87
N ARG A 181 -6.63 4.17 -12.79
CA ARG A 181 -7.56 3.09 -12.45
C ARG A 181 -8.10 3.36 -11.04
N PRO A 182 -9.32 2.93 -10.73
CA PRO A 182 -9.78 2.90 -9.35
C PRO A 182 -8.82 2.04 -8.52
N HIS A 183 -8.43 2.54 -7.36
CA HIS A 183 -7.70 1.78 -6.36
C HIS A 183 -8.68 1.22 -5.32
N ASP A 184 -8.28 0.17 -4.61
CA ASP A 184 -8.96 -0.29 -3.41
C ASP A 184 -8.53 0.61 -2.23
N PRO A 185 -9.45 1.33 -1.57
CA PRO A 185 -9.09 2.28 -0.52
C PRO A 185 -8.30 1.66 0.63
N ALA A 186 -8.62 0.42 1.02
CA ALA A 186 -7.94 -0.27 2.12
C ALA A 186 -6.54 -0.71 1.70
N MET A 187 -6.38 -1.27 0.50
CA MET A 187 -5.06 -1.68 -0.01
C MET A 187 -4.14 -0.47 -0.24
N ARG A 188 -4.67 0.65 -0.78
CA ARG A 188 -3.90 1.89 -0.93
C ARG A 188 -3.49 2.46 0.42
N THR A 189 -4.42 2.49 1.38
CA THR A 189 -4.15 2.97 2.73
C THR A 189 -3.08 2.11 3.39
N LEU A 190 -3.17 0.78 3.33
CA LEU A 190 -2.15 -0.12 3.88
C LEU A 190 -0.74 0.18 3.35
N LEU A 191 -0.58 0.37 2.04
CA LEU A 191 0.72 0.68 1.47
C LEU A 191 1.25 2.04 1.94
N ALA A 192 0.36 3.03 2.07
CA ALA A 192 0.70 4.33 2.65
C ALA A 192 1.11 4.22 4.13
N GLU A 193 0.39 3.45 4.95
CA GLU A 193 0.69 3.22 6.36
C GLU A 193 2.06 2.55 6.53
N ARG A 194 2.33 1.49 5.78
CA ARG A 194 3.62 0.80 5.83
C ARG A 194 4.78 1.68 5.36
N SER A 195 4.53 2.50 4.33
CA SER A 195 5.50 3.50 3.89
C SER A 195 5.78 4.53 4.99
N TRP A 196 4.72 4.99 5.68
CA TRP A 196 4.86 5.95 6.77
C TRP A 196 5.60 5.37 7.97
N GLN A 197 5.34 4.11 8.31
CA GLN A 197 6.06 3.37 9.35
C GLN A 197 7.57 3.35 9.09
N LEU A 198 8.00 3.05 7.86
CA LEU A 198 9.42 3.08 7.50
C LEU A 198 10.03 4.47 7.66
N VAL A 199 9.34 5.51 7.22
CA VAL A 199 9.84 6.89 7.37
C VAL A 199 9.96 7.29 8.83
N LEU A 200 8.98 6.96 9.69
CA LEU A 200 9.04 7.24 11.12
C LEU A 200 10.16 6.46 11.82
N SER A 201 10.50 5.25 11.35
CA SER A 201 11.62 4.47 11.88
C SER A 201 12.99 4.86 11.31
N GLY A 202 13.05 5.86 10.41
CA GLY A 202 14.28 6.24 9.72
C GLY A 202 14.77 5.20 8.71
N GLN A 203 13.91 4.28 8.29
CA GLN A 203 14.22 3.22 7.33
C GLN A 203 13.77 3.60 5.92
N THR A 204 14.50 3.12 4.92
CA THR A 204 14.16 3.29 3.50
C THR A 204 13.72 1.99 2.83
N THR A 205 13.93 0.84 3.47
CA THR A 205 13.63 -0.49 2.93
C THR A 205 12.67 -1.22 3.85
N GLY A 206 11.68 -1.90 3.28
CA GLY A 206 10.80 -2.78 4.04
C GLY A 206 11.54 -3.95 4.70
N PRO A 207 10.96 -4.60 5.72
CA PRO A 207 11.52 -5.84 6.23
C PRO A 207 11.53 -6.89 5.12
N THR A 208 12.72 -7.40 4.79
CA THR A 208 12.85 -8.57 3.91
C THR A 208 12.28 -9.77 4.63
N PHE A 209 11.21 -10.36 4.08
CA PHE A 209 10.72 -11.64 4.57
C PHE A 209 11.62 -12.74 4.02
N PRO A 210 12.07 -13.71 4.83
CA PRO A 210 12.89 -14.80 4.35
C PRO A 210 12.09 -15.62 3.33
N VAL A 211 12.48 -15.54 2.07
CA VAL A 211 11.92 -16.38 1.01
C VAL A 211 12.68 -17.70 1.08
N PHE A 212 12.05 -18.73 1.65
CA PHE A 212 12.64 -20.05 1.93
C PHE A 212 13.73 -20.07 3.02
N GLY A 213 13.61 -19.27 4.08
CA GLY A 213 14.52 -19.35 5.23
C GLY A 213 15.93 -18.82 4.98
N ARG A 214 16.12 -18.02 3.92
CA ARG A 214 17.36 -17.27 3.67
C ARG A 214 17.02 -15.81 3.39
N ASP A 215 17.76 -14.91 4.04
CA ASP A 215 17.73 -13.48 3.70
C ASP A 215 18.43 -13.31 2.34
N LEU A 216 17.69 -12.81 1.36
CA LEU A 216 18.27 -12.39 0.09
C LEU A 216 18.84 -10.98 0.27
N THR A 217 20.04 -10.87 0.82
CA THR A 217 20.82 -9.64 0.69
C THR A 217 21.39 -9.58 -0.73
N ALA A 218 20.92 -8.63 -1.54
CA ALA A 218 21.57 -8.31 -2.81
C ALA A 218 22.96 -7.70 -2.51
N VAL A 219 24.02 -8.42 -2.91
CA VAL A 219 25.40 -7.91 -2.98
C VAL A 219 25.62 -7.36 -4.38
#